data_AF-A0A2V7XY74-F1
#
_entry.id   AF-A0A2V7XY74-F1
#
_cell.length_a   1.000
_cell.length_b   1.000
_cell.length_c   1.000
_cell.angle_alpha   90.00
_cell.angle_beta   90.00
_cell.angle_gamma   90.00
#
_symmetry.space_group_name_H-M   'P 1'
#
loop_
_entity.id
_entity.type
_entity.pdbx_description
1 polymer ?
#
loop_
_entity_poly.entity_id
_entity_poly.type
_entity_poly.pdbx_seq_one_letter_code
_entity_poly.pdbx_strand_id
1 'polypeptide(L)'
;MAELPGVAREALDVDVVIVGAGPAGLAAAYELSRLIKAHNETAEKKLEGISIAVLEKGKEVGSHGISGAVMDPRGINELMPDWLQRGCPVESPVTDDGFWLMSKTMKLSAPILPPPLQNLGNYVISLGEF
;
A
#
# COMPACT_ATOMS: atom_id res chain seq x y z
N MET A 1 14.72 -8.94 22.25
CA MET A 1 15.97 -8.55 21.55
C MET A 1 17.09 -8.64 22.59
N ALA A 2 18.10 -9.49 22.43
CA ALA A 2 19.15 -9.62 23.44
C ALA A 2 19.91 -8.29 23.56
N GLU A 3 20.00 -7.74 24.77
CA GLU A 3 20.88 -6.61 25.04
C GLU A 3 22.33 -7.09 24.89
N LEU A 4 23.03 -6.49 23.92
CA LEU A 4 24.44 -6.77 23.70
C LEU A 4 25.22 -5.91 24.70
N PRO A 5 25.98 -6.51 25.63
CA PRO A 5 26.71 -5.73 26.64
C PRO A 5 27.74 -4.81 25.96
N GLY A 6 27.74 -3.54 26.36
CA GLY A 6 28.69 -2.51 25.88
C GLY A 6 28.23 -1.70 24.65
N VAL A 7 27.02 -1.92 24.12
CA VAL A 7 26.47 -1.12 23.01
C VAL A 7 25.36 -0.20 23.53
N ALA A 8 25.65 1.11 23.60
CA ALA A 8 24.61 2.11 23.78
C ALA A 8 23.83 2.26 22.48
N ARG A 9 22.50 2.13 22.53
CA ARG A 9 21.61 2.36 21.39
C ARG A 9 20.97 3.73 21.52
N GLU A 10 21.02 4.53 20.46
CA GLU A 10 20.20 5.74 20.38
C GLU A 10 18.72 5.34 20.35
N ALA A 11 17.90 6.11 21.06
CA ALA A 11 16.47 5.94 21.13
C ALA A 11 15.77 7.22 20.69
N LEU A 12 14.69 7.08 19.95
CA LEU A 12 13.80 8.16 19.56
C LEU A 12 12.39 7.80 20.07
N ASP A 13 11.85 8.64 20.95
CA ASP A 13 10.49 8.47 21.44
C ASP A 13 9.49 8.94 20.38
N VAL A 14 8.51 8.08 20.08
CA VAL A 14 7.38 8.43 19.20
C VAL A 14 6.09 7.80 19.73
N ASP A 15 4.95 8.38 19.35
CA ASP A 15 3.63 7.88 19.80
C ASP A 15 3.21 6.62 19.02
N VAL A 16 3.51 6.57 17.73
CA VAL A 16 3.19 5.43 16.85
C VAL A 16 4.38 5.08 15.95
N VAL A 17 4.80 3.82 15.99
CA VAL A 17 5.77 3.25 15.03
C VAL A 17 5.06 2.28 14.10
N ILE A 18 5.22 2.49 12.79
CA ILE A 18 4.79 1.58 11.73
C ILE A 18 6.04 0.99 11.09
N VAL A 19 6.14 -0.34 11.09
CA VAL A 19 7.29 -1.05 10.50
C VAL A 19 6.90 -1.56 9.10
N GLY A 20 7.50 -0.96 8.08
CA GLY A 20 7.29 -1.22 6.66
C GLY A 20 6.52 -0.07 5.99
N ALA A 21 7.11 0.52 4.95
CA ALA A 21 6.47 1.54 4.10
C ALA A 21 5.87 0.92 2.83
N GLY A 22 5.20 -0.23 2.96
CA GLY A 22 4.36 -0.78 1.91
C GLY A 22 2.93 -0.19 1.94
N PRO A 23 2.03 -0.62 1.04
CA PRO A 23 0.68 -0.06 0.94
C PRO A 23 -0.08 -0.06 2.26
N ALA A 24 -0.01 -1.14 3.03
CA ALA A 24 -0.70 -1.24 4.33
C ALA A 24 -0.13 -0.26 5.37
N GLY A 25 1.20 -0.14 5.46
CA GLY A 25 1.84 0.76 6.44
C GLY A 25 1.63 2.23 6.10
N LEU A 26 1.75 2.58 4.81
CA LEU A 26 1.47 3.93 4.34
C LEU A 26 -0.01 4.29 4.47
N ALA A 27 -0.92 3.36 4.18
CA ALA A 27 -2.36 3.57 4.39
C ALA A 27 -2.69 3.82 5.86
N ALA A 28 -2.10 3.05 6.78
CA ALA A 28 -2.28 3.25 8.22
C ALA A 28 -1.74 4.61 8.68
N ALA A 29 -0.54 5.00 8.23
CA ALA A 29 0.06 6.29 8.56
C ALA A 29 -0.77 7.47 8.03
N TYR A 30 -1.26 7.35 6.80
CA TYR A 30 -2.11 8.35 6.15
C TYR A 30 -3.45 8.49 6.87
N GLU A 31 -4.13 7.36 7.14
CA GLU A 31 -5.44 7.37 7.79
C GLU A 31 -5.34 7.91 9.22
N LEU A 32 -4.32 7.51 9.98
CA LEU A 32 -4.10 8.04 11.33
C LEU A 32 -3.89 9.55 11.29
N SER A 33 -3.09 10.04 10.34
CA SER A 33 -2.87 11.48 10.14
C SER A 33 -4.17 12.22 9.78
N ARG A 34 -5.01 11.61 8.93
CA ARG A 34 -6.33 12.14 8.55
C ARG A 34 -7.28 12.21 9.74
N LEU A 35 -7.34 11.15 10.56
CA LEU A 35 -8.17 11.08 11.77
C LEU A 35 -7.75 12.10 12.82
N ILE A 36 -6.44 12.27 13.06
CA ILE A 36 -5.93 13.31 13.97
C ILE A 36 -6.34 14.71 13.49
N LYS A 37 -6.19 14.98 12.18
CA LYS A 37 -6.61 16.26 11.61
C LYS A 37 -8.11 16.49 11.77
N ALA A 38 -8.94 15.51 11.42
CA ALA A 38 -10.40 15.60 11.54
C ALA A 38 -10.86 15.79 12.99
N HIS A 39 -10.26 15.06 13.94
CA HIS A 39 -10.49 15.27 15.38
C HIS A 39 -10.14 16.72 15.78
N ASN A 40 -8.98 17.21 15.33
CA ASN A 40 -8.52 18.56 15.61
C ASN A 40 -9.37 19.66 14.96
N GLU A 41 -10.21 19.39 13.98
CA GLU A 41 -11.12 20.40 13.44
C GLU A 41 -12.30 20.69 14.38
N THR A 42 -12.72 19.70 15.18
CA THR A 42 -13.97 19.78 15.97
C THR A 42 -13.76 19.71 17.48
N ALA A 43 -12.66 19.14 17.96
CA ALA A 43 -12.43 18.91 19.38
C ALA A 43 -12.02 20.19 20.13
N GLU A 44 -12.51 20.35 21.36
CA GLU A 44 -12.09 21.40 22.30
C GLU A 44 -10.61 21.23 22.71
N LYS A 45 -10.19 19.98 22.92
CA LYS A 45 -8.79 19.62 23.19
C LYS A 45 -8.17 18.98 21.95
N LYS A 46 -7.20 19.69 21.37
CA LYS A 46 -6.44 19.23 20.22
C LYS A 46 -5.46 18.11 20.61
N LEU A 47 -5.28 17.16 19.69
CA LEU A 47 -4.20 16.18 19.68
C LEU A 47 -3.03 16.82 18.94
N GLU A 48 -2.17 17.51 19.68
CA GLU A 48 -0.97 18.16 19.16
C GLU A 48 0.27 17.34 19.53
N GLY A 49 1.32 17.46 18.71
CA GLY A 49 2.60 16.80 18.96
C GLY A 49 2.61 15.28 18.74
N ILE A 50 1.54 14.68 18.21
CA ILE A 50 1.52 13.26 17.89
C ILE A 50 2.53 12.96 16.79
N SER A 51 3.45 12.06 17.09
CA SER A 51 4.56 11.64 16.25
C SER A 51 4.31 10.24 15.68
N ILE A 52 4.31 10.15 14.35
CA ILE A 52 4.11 8.90 13.61
C ILE A 52 5.39 8.61 12.83
N ALA A 53 6.12 7.55 13.21
CA ALA A 53 7.30 7.09 12.51
C ALA A 53 6.97 5.91 11.60
N VAL A 54 7.32 6.01 10.32
CA VAL A 54 7.27 4.88 9.38
C VAL A 54 8.70 4.44 9.08
N LEU A 55 9.02 3.20 9.40
CA LEU A 55 10.35 2.64 9.20
C LEU A 55 10.36 1.72 7.98
N GLU A 56 11.21 2.02 7.00
CA GLU A 56 11.40 1.18 5.82
C GLU A 56 12.85 0.71 5.73
N LYS A 57 13.04 -0.56 5.37
CA LYS A 57 14.36 -1.16 5.14
C LYS A 57 14.97 -0.67 3.84
N GLY A 58 14.11 -0.40 2.84
CA GLY A 58 14.46 0.13 1.54
C GLY A 58 15.20 1.46 1.65
N LYS A 59 16.12 1.70 0.70
CA LYS A 59 16.80 2.99 0.58
C LYS A 59 15.79 4.11 0.32
N GLU A 60 14.76 3.77 -0.46
CA GLU A 60 13.64 4.62 -0.84
C GLU A 60 12.33 3.82 -0.65
N VAL A 61 11.22 4.52 -0.40
CA VAL A 61 9.89 3.88 -0.35
C VAL A 61 9.63 3.18 -1.68
N GLY A 62 9.05 1.98 -1.64
CA GLY A 62 8.79 1.19 -2.84
C GLY A 62 9.99 0.39 -3.38
N SER A 63 11.24 0.68 -2.98
CA SER A 63 12.44 -0.01 -3.51
C SER A 63 12.51 -1.52 -3.22
N HIS A 64 11.76 -2.02 -2.22
CA HIS A 64 11.58 -3.44 -1.97
C HIS A 64 10.17 -3.96 -2.34
N GLY A 65 9.31 -3.10 -2.89
CA GLY A 65 7.98 -3.45 -3.37
C GLY A 65 8.05 -4.22 -4.68
N ILE A 66 7.64 -5.48 -4.66
CA ILE A 66 7.58 -6.33 -5.86
C ILE A 66 6.25 -7.06 -5.93
N SER A 67 5.56 -6.92 -7.06
CA SER A 67 4.31 -7.62 -7.35
C SER A 67 4.02 -7.54 -8.85
N GLY A 68 3.31 -8.53 -9.40
CA GLY A 68 2.70 -8.41 -10.74
C GLY A 68 1.45 -7.52 -10.77
N ALA A 69 0.98 -7.14 -9.58
CA ALA A 69 0.02 -6.08 -9.24
C ALA A 69 -1.09 -5.77 -10.27
N VAL A 70 -2.15 -6.59 -10.20
CA VAL A 70 -3.50 -6.18 -10.56
C VAL A 70 -4.19 -5.73 -9.27
N MET A 71 -4.39 -4.42 -9.14
CA MET A 71 -4.81 -3.75 -7.90
C MET A 71 -6.31 -3.44 -7.95
N ASP A 72 -7.02 -3.94 -6.93
CA ASP A 72 -8.43 -3.62 -6.69
C ASP A 72 -8.55 -2.24 -6.04
N PRO A 73 -9.20 -1.26 -6.69
CA PRO A 73 -9.19 0.12 -6.25
C PRO A 73 -10.07 0.38 -5.01
N ARG A 74 -10.82 -0.60 -4.49
CA ARG A 74 -11.71 -0.40 -3.33
C ARG A 74 -11.01 0.24 -2.14
N GLY A 75 -9.83 -0.27 -1.76
CA GLY A 75 -9.08 0.23 -0.61
C GLY A 75 -8.59 1.67 -0.80
N ILE A 76 -7.98 1.98 -1.96
CA ILE A 76 -7.49 3.34 -2.22
C ILE A 76 -8.65 4.33 -2.45
N ASN A 77 -9.76 3.89 -3.04
CA ASN A 77 -10.96 4.72 -3.18
C ASN A 77 -11.55 5.13 -1.82
N GLU A 78 -11.52 4.25 -0.83
CA GLU A 78 -11.96 4.58 0.54
C GLU A 78 -10.99 5.54 1.23
N LEU A 79 -9.69 5.30 1.08
CA LEU A 79 -8.64 6.09 1.72
C LEU A 79 -8.48 7.50 1.09
N MET A 80 -8.56 7.57 -0.24
CA MET A 80 -8.27 8.74 -1.06
C MET A 80 -9.13 8.70 -2.33
N PRO A 81 -10.40 9.17 -2.27
CA PRO A 81 -11.33 9.08 -3.40
C PRO A 81 -10.86 9.79 -4.68
N ASP A 82 -9.96 10.76 -4.55
CA ASP A 82 -9.42 11.61 -5.61
C ASP A 82 -8.00 11.20 -6.09
N TRP A 83 -7.57 9.97 -5.76
CA TRP A 83 -6.22 9.47 -6.01
C TRP A 83 -5.76 9.55 -7.47
N LEU A 84 -6.67 9.30 -8.44
CA LEU A 84 -6.37 9.43 -9.86
C LEU A 84 -6.11 10.89 -10.26
N GLN A 85 -6.93 11.82 -9.78
CA GLN A 85 -6.78 13.26 -10.07
C GLN A 85 -5.50 13.83 -9.45
N ARG A 86 -5.05 13.23 -8.34
CA ARG A 86 -3.80 13.56 -7.66
C ARG A 86 -2.54 13.03 -8.36
N GLY A 87 -2.71 12.29 -9.47
CA GLY A 87 -1.59 11.79 -10.26
C GLY A 87 -0.94 10.53 -9.69
N CYS A 88 -1.70 9.70 -8.95
CA CYS A 88 -1.22 8.39 -8.52
C CYS A 88 -0.75 7.57 -9.73
N PRO A 89 0.46 6.99 -9.70
CA PRO A 89 1.02 6.28 -10.84
C PRO A 89 0.29 4.96 -11.06
N VAL A 90 -0.45 4.90 -12.16
CA VAL A 90 -1.10 3.68 -12.67
C VAL A 90 -0.70 3.50 -14.12
N GLU A 91 -0.52 2.24 -14.52
CA GLU A 91 -0.16 1.92 -15.91
C GLU A 91 -1.41 1.93 -16.79
N SER A 92 -2.43 1.16 -16.40
CA SER A 92 -3.69 1.10 -17.15
C SER A 92 -4.83 0.46 -16.34
N PRO A 93 -6.11 0.80 -16.63
CA PRO A 93 -7.22 -0.04 -16.20
C PRO A 93 -7.14 -1.42 -16.88
N VAL A 94 -7.65 -2.47 -16.23
CA VAL A 94 -7.75 -3.80 -16.84
C VAL A 94 -8.89 -3.83 -17.85
N THR A 95 -8.59 -4.27 -19.07
CA THR A 95 -9.55 -4.34 -20.18
C THR A 95 -9.93 -5.77 -20.58
N ASP A 96 -9.09 -6.75 -20.31
CA ASP A 96 -9.30 -8.16 -20.63
C ASP A 96 -8.55 -9.07 -19.65
N ASP A 97 -9.08 -10.27 -19.44
CA ASP A 97 -8.50 -11.29 -18.57
C ASP A 97 -8.29 -12.59 -19.35
N GLY A 98 -7.22 -13.32 -19.01
CA GLY A 98 -6.89 -14.58 -19.67
C GLY A 98 -6.39 -15.63 -18.69
N PHE A 99 -6.82 -16.88 -18.89
CA PHE A 99 -6.29 -18.02 -18.16
C PHE A 99 -5.92 -19.14 -19.13
N TRP A 100 -4.71 -19.66 -18.99
CA TRP A 100 -4.15 -20.64 -19.90
C TRP A 100 -3.57 -21.83 -19.18
N LEU A 101 -3.90 -23.02 -19.67
CA LEU A 101 -3.19 -24.25 -19.35
C LEU A 101 -2.06 -24.43 -20.38
N MET A 102 -0.82 -24.51 -19.91
CA MET A 102 0.35 -24.61 -20.78
C MET A 102 1.04 -25.97 -20.61
N SER A 103 1.55 -26.50 -21.72
CA SER A 103 2.50 -27.62 -21.77
C SER A 103 3.77 -27.16 -22.48
N LYS A 104 4.75 -28.06 -22.65
CA LYS A 104 6.00 -27.74 -23.35
C LYS A 104 5.78 -27.19 -24.77
N THR A 105 4.74 -27.63 -25.46
CA THR A 105 4.48 -27.30 -26.89
C THR A 105 3.10 -26.71 -27.15
N MET A 106 2.21 -26.69 -26.16
CA MET A 106 0.81 -26.29 -26.34
C MET A 106 0.37 -25.25 -25.32
N LYS A 107 -0.56 -24.39 -25.72
CA LYS A 107 -1.29 -23.45 -24.87
C LYS A 107 -2.79 -23.64 -25.13
N LEU A 108 -3.56 -23.92 -24.09
CA LEU A 108 -5.00 -24.05 -24.15
C LEU A 108 -5.65 -22.94 -23.32
N SER A 109 -6.49 -22.12 -23.95
CA SER A 109 -7.25 -21.08 -23.27
C SER A 109 -8.45 -21.65 -22.53
N ALA A 110 -8.69 -21.21 -21.31
CA ALA A 110 -9.95 -21.49 -20.64
C ALA A 110 -11.08 -20.76 -21.39
N PRO A 111 -12.21 -21.44 -21.66
CA PRO A 111 -13.35 -20.83 -22.36
C PRO A 111 -14.17 -19.90 -21.44
N ILE A 112 -14.06 -20.07 -20.13
CA ILE A 112 -14.79 -19.30 -19.11
C ILE A 112 -13.82 -19.02 -17.96
N LEU A 113 -13.81 -17.76 -17.50
CA LEU A 113 -13.07 -17.35 -16.31
C LEU A 113 -13.98 -17.38 -15.08
N PRO A 114 -13.60 -18.11 -14.02
CA PRO A 114 -14.36 -18.08 -12.77
C PRO A 114 -14.29 -16.68 -12.14
N PRO A 115 -15.32 -16.26 -11.37
CA PRO A 115 -15.40 -14.91 -10.81
C PRO A 115 -14.14 -14.40 -10.08
N PRO A 116 -13.39 -15.21 -9.30
CA PRO A 116 -12.18 -14.73 -8.62
C PRO A 116 -11.02 -14.34 -9.56
N LEU A 117 -11.10 -14.69 -10.85
CA LEU A 117 -10.08 -14.36 -11.86
C LEU A 117 -10.54 -13.25 -12.82
N GLN A 118 -11.69 -12.62 -12.55
CA GLN A 118 -12.17 -11.48 -13.31
C GLN A 118 -11.71 -10.19 -12.62
N ASN A 119 -11.02 -9.34 -13.37
CA ASN A 119 -10.38 -8.13 -12.87
C ASN A 119 -10.93 -6.85 -13.52
N LEU A 120 -12.08 -6.93 -14.19
CA LEU A 120 -12.74 -5.74 -14.73
C LEU A 120 -13.00 -4.72 -13.61
N GLY A 121 -12.50 -3.50 -13.79
CA GLY A 121 -12.54 -2.44 -12.77
C GLY A 121 -11.28 -2.32 -11.90
N ASN A 122 -10.34 -3.28 -12.00
CA ASN A 122 -9.02 -3.19 -11.39
C ASN A 122 -8.04 -2.41 -12.27
N TYR A 123 -6.87 -2.10 -11.73
CA TYR A 123 -5.78 -1.42 -12.44
C TYR A 123 -4.50 -2.26 -12.43
N VAL A 124 -3.78 -2.23 -13.54
CA VAL A 124 -2.38 -2.68 -13.60
C VAL A 124 -1.50 -1.55 -13.07
N ILE A 125 -0.63 -1.86 -12.12
CA ILE A 125 0.28 -0.89 -11.49
C ILE A 125 1.70 -1.47 -11.37
N SER A 126 2.68 -0.59 -11.18
CA SER A 126 3.99 -0.98 -10.64
C SER A 126 3.98 -0.77 -9.13
N LEU A 127 4.04 -1.84 -8.33
CA LEU A 127 3.98 -1.72 -6.86
C LEU A 127 5.14 -0.90 -6.27
N GLY A 128 6.29 -0.85 -6.95
CA GLY A 128 7.41 -0.03 -6.49
C GLY A 128 7.18 1.47 -6.69
N GLU A 129 6.31 1.85 -7.61
CA GLU A 129 6.00 3.25 -7.93
C GLU A 129 4.68 3.73 -7.31
N PHE A 130 3.75 2.81 -7.02
CA PHE A 130 2.41 3.06 -6.48
C PHE A 130 2.40 3.55 -5.03
#